data_AF-A0A6J6CCM7-F1
#
_entry.id   AF-A0A6J6CCM7-F1
#
_cell.length_a   1.000
_cell.length_b   1.000
_cell.length_c   1.000
_cell.angle_alpha   90.00
_cell.angle_beta   90.00
_cell.angle_gamma   90.00
#
_symmetry.space_group_name_H-M   'P 1'
#
loop_
_entity.id
_entity.type
_entity.pdbx_description
1 polymer ?
#
loop_
_entity_poly.entity_id
_entity_poly.type
_entity_poly.pdbx_seq_one_letter_code
_entity_poly.pdbx_strand_id
1 'polypeptide(L)'
;MIVNLPGTTVSQISKELVAIREQGGAVALGRVLTLVIECDESGAEAAIEAANEASREHPSRIITLISSPSTEQPRLDAEIRVGGDAGASEVIVLRAHGEAATYPQSLVMGLLLPDAPVVAWWPGKPPKVASQSPIGKIATRRITDAANQDDPIKFLEQLSSSYSPGDSDFSWTRLTLWRGQFAALLDQAPHSPVGSVAIIGDANNPSVALLVSWLSQRLTCPVTLEHREDSKGVRAIYSVRFVREGASIEIVRNQTNIAVISQSGQPPKELSLPVRSLRDCLAEDLRRLDPDVAYGKVISGFKPESRVAK
;
A
#
# COMPACT_ATOMS: atom_id res chain seq x y z
N MET A 1 -10.32 1.98 -25.20
CA MET A 1 -11.37 1.11 -25.73
C MET A 1 -11.90 0.28 -24.57
N ILE A 2 -13.23 0.17 -24.48
CA ILE A 2 -13.92 -0.59 -23.44
C ILE A 2 -14.84 -1.62 -24.12
N VAL A 3 -14.78 -2.88 -23.67
CA VAL A 3 -15.64 -3.97 -24.12
C VAL A 3 -16.44 -4.50 -22.95
N ASN A 4 -17.77 -4.44 -23.04
CA ASN A 4 -18.68 -4.93 -22.02
C ASN A 4 -19.13 -6.35 -22.35
N LEU A 5 -19.07 -7.23 -21.35
CA LEU A 5 -19.42 -8.66 -21.43
C LEU A 5 -20.42 -9.01 -20.32
N PRO A 6 -21.70 -8.61 -20.45
CA PRO A 6 -22.73 -8.97 -19.47
C PRO A 6 -23.06 -10.47 -19.54
N GLY A 7 -23.31 -11.11 -18.40
CA GLY A 7 -23.69 -12.52 -18.31
C GLY A 7 -22.67 -13.47 -18.96
N THR A 8 -21.39 -13.25 -18.68
CA THR A 8 -20.25 -13.91 -19.33
C THR A 8 -19.64 -15.04 -18.50
N THR A 9 -18.57 -15.63 -19.02
CA THR A 9 -17.75 -16.65 -18.37
C THR A 9 -16.28 -16.30 -18.50
N VAL A 10 -15.45 -16.82 -17.60
CA VAL A 10 -13.98 -16.64 -17.66
C VAL A 10 -13.38 -17.08 -19.00
N SER A 11 -13.93 -18.12 -19.62
CA SER A 11 -13.52 -18.60 -20.95
C SER A 11 -13.84 -17.58 -22.05
N GLN A 12 -15.04 -16.99 -22.03
CA GLN A 12 -15.43 -15.94 -22.97
C GLN A 12 -14.58 -14.69 -22.80
N ILE A 13 -14.31 -14.27 -21.56
CA ILE A 13 -13.40 -13.14 -21.27
C ILE A 13 -12.01 -13.44 -21.86
N SER A 14 -11.45 -14.62 -21.59
CA SER A 14 -10.14 -15.01 -22.09
C SER A 14 -10.06 -15.01 -23.62
N LYS A 15 -11.12 -15.49 -24.29
CA LYS A 15 -11.23 -15.46 -25.75
C LYS A 15 -11.25 -14.02 -26.29
N GLU A 16 -11.99 -13.13 -25.64
CA GLU A 16 -12.07 -11.73 -26.03
C GLU A 16 -10.72 -11.01 -25.86
N LEU A 17 -9.98 -11.31 -24.78
CA LEU A 17 -8.63 -10.79 -24.55
C LEU A 17 -7.66 -11.18 -25.68
N VAL A 18 -7.75 -12.41 -26.19
CA VAL A 18 -6.96 -12.86 -27.33
C VAL A 18 -7.35 -12.09 -28.60
N ALA A 19 -8.65 -11.96 -28.87
CA ALA A 19 -9.15 -11.24 -30.05
C ALA A 19 -8.71 -9.76 -30.06
N ILE A 20 -8.82 -9.07 -28.92
CA ILE A 20 -8.38 -7.67 -28.77
C ILE A 20 -6.87 -7.54 -29.05
N ARG A 21 -6.06 -8.48 -28.57
CA ARG A 21 -4.61 -8.48 -28.79
C ARG A 21 -4.24 -8.70 -30.25
N GLU A 22 -4.97 -9.56 -30.96
CA GLU A 22 -4.76 -9.79 -32.39
C GLU A 22 -5.14 -8.54 -33.22
N GLN A 23 -6.23 -7.87 -32.86
CA GLN A 23 -6.71 -6.66 -33.55
C GLN A 23 -5.82 -5.44 -33.30
N GLY A 24 -5.27 -5.29 -32.10
CA GLY A 24 -4.41 -4.16 -31.71
C GLY A 24 -3.00 -4.17 -32.32
N GLY A 25 -2.68 -5.18 -33.13
CA GLY A 25 -1.31 -5.52 -33.50
C GLY A 25 -0.58 -6.15 -32.31
N ALA A 26 0.32 -7.10 -32.57
CA ALA A 26 1.04 -7.84 -31.53
C ALA A 26 2.04 -6.96 -30.76
N VAL A 27 1.57 -5.91 -30.09
CA VAL A 27 2.32 -5.23 -29.04
C VAL A 27 2.30 -6.20 -27.88
N ALA A 28 3.38 -6.97 -27.76
CA ALA A 28 3.69 -7.69 -26.54
C ALA A 28 3.87 -6.63 -25.45
N LEU A 29 2.78 -6.29 -24.76
CA LEU A 29 2.87 -5.59 -23.49
C LEU A 29 3.72 -6.52 -22.61
N GLY A 30 4.96 -6.12 -22.34
CA GLY A 30 5.91 -6.84 -21.51
C GLY A 30 5.44 -6.83 -20.05
N ARG A 31 4.30 -7.47 -19.81
CA ARG A 31 3.64 -7.54 -18.51
C ARG A 31 4.49 -8.40 -17.62
N VAL A 32 4.80 -7.89 -16.43
CA VAL A 32 5.69 -8.53 -15.48
C VAL A 32 4.96 -9.05 -14.25
N LEU A 33 3.65 -8.76 -14.10
CA LEU A 33 2.82 -9.22 -12.98
C LEU A 33 1.32 -9.15 -13.30
N THR A 34 0.53 -9.87 -12.49
CA THR A 34 -0.92 -9.67 -12.38
C THR A 34 -1.25 -8.98 -11.05
N LEU A 35 -1.89 -7.80 -11.10
CA LEU A 35 -2.41 -7.10 -9.94
C LEU A 35 -3.90 -7.41 -9.80
N VAL A 36 -4.28 -8.06 -8.71
CA VAL A 36 -5.66 -8.37 -8.37
C VAL A 36 -6.12 -7.37 -7.30
N ILE A 37 -7.14 -6.59 -7.63
CA ILE A 37 -7.75 -5.60 -6.75
C ILE A 37 -9.10 -6.18 -6.30
N GLU A 38 -9.28 -6.43 -5.00
CA GLU A 38 -10.58 -6.87 -4.47
C GLU A 38 -11.18 -5.73 -3.65
N CYS A 39 -12.32 -5.20 -4.12
CA CYS A 39 -12.95 -4.02 -3.54
C CYS A 39 -14.47 -4.02 -3.75
N ASP A 40 -15.15 -3.04 -3.15
CA ASP A 40 -16.55 -2.74 -3.47
C ASP A 40 -16.66 -1.87 -4.74
N GLU A 41 -17.89 -1.70 -5.24
CA GLU A 41 -18.17 -0.90 -6.44
C GLU A 41 -17.78 0.58 -6.24
N SER A 42 -17.94 1.12 -5.02
CA SER A 42 -17.65 2.53 -4.74
C SER A 42 -16.15 2.87 -4.80
N GLY A 43 -15.28 1.92 -4.45
CA GLY A 43 -13.83 2.10 -4.46
C GLY A 43 -13.13 1.68 -5.76
N ALA A 44 -13.86 1.02 -6.67
CA ALA A 44 -13.25 0.37 -7.83
C ALA A 44 -12.55 1.33 -8.79
N GLU A 45 -13.20 2.43 -9.18
CA GLU A 45 -12.63 3.36 -10.16
C GLU A 45 -11.37 4.05 -9.64
N ALA A 46 -11.37 4.51 -8.39
CA ALA A 46 -10.19 5.13 -7.78
C ALA A 46 -9.02 4.15 -7.66
N ALA A 47 -9.30 2.87 -7.38
CA ALA A 47 -8.27 1.84 -7.33
C ALA A 47 -7.72 1.50 -8.73
N ILE A 48 -8.59 1.42 -9.74
CA ILE A 48 -8.21 1.20 -11.14
C ILE A 48 -7.35 2.36 -11.64
N GLU A 49 -7.72 3.61 -11.33
CA GLU A 49 -6.94 4.80 -11.71
C GLU A 49 -5.52 4.75 -11.13
N ALA A 50 -5.40 4.49 -9.82
CA ALA A 50 -4.10 4.35 -9.16
C ALA A 50 -3.27 3.20 -9.75
N ALA A 51 -3.89 2.07 -10.08
CA ALA A 51 -3.24 0.92 -10.70
C ALA A 51 -2.78 1.21 -12.13
N ASN A 52 -3.61 1.87 -12.93
CA ASN A 52 -3.28 2.31 -14.28
C ASN A 52 -2.07 3.24 -14.26
N GLU A 53 -2.02 4.19 -13.33
CA GLU A 53 -0.88 5.08 -13.18
C GLU A 53 0.40 4.35 -12.73
N ALA A 54 0.31 3.45 -11.74
CA ALA A 54 1.44 2.64 -11.29
C ALA A 54 1.96 1.72 -12.40
N SER A 55 1.08 1.29 -13.31
CA SER A 55 1.47 0.40 -14.41
C SER A 55 2.40 1.02 -15.45
N ARG A 56 2.54 2.35 -15.46
CA ARG A 56 3.56 3.04 -16.28
C ARG A 56 4.98 2.64 -15.88
N GLU A 57 5.20 2.40 -14.58
CA GLU A 57 6.47 1.93 -14.02
C GLU A 57 6.51 0.39 -13.96
N HIS A 58 5.35 -0.24 -13.77
CA HIS A 58 5.21 -1.68 -13.58
C HIS A 58 4.12 -2.27 -14.49
N PRO A 59 4.41 -2.49 -15.80
CA PRO A 59 3.42 -3.01 -16.74
C PRO A 59 2.77 -4.31 -16.24
N SER A 60 1.45 -4.31 -16.12
CA SER A 60 0.71 -5.39 -15.46
C SER A 60 -0.61 -5.72 -16.15
N ARG A 61 -1.14 -6.90 -15.86
CA ARG A 61 -2.57 -7.17 -16.03
C ARG A 61 -3.26 -6.78 -14.74
N ILE A 62 -4.29 -5.94 -14.82
CA ILE A 62 -5.08 -5.53 -13.66
C ILE A 62 -6.40 -6.30 -13.70
N ILE A 63 -6.73 -7.01 -12.63
CA ILE A 63 -8.01 -7.69 -12.46
C ILE A 63 -8.70 -7.06 -11.24
N THR A 64 -9.75 -6.27 -11.48
CA THR A 64 -10.55 -5.69 -10.41
C THR A 64 -11.76 -6.59 -10.16
N LEU A 65 -11.83 -7.19 -8.98
CA LEU A 65 -12.91 -8.07 -8.56
C LEU A 65 -13.84 -7.34 -7.60
N ILE A 66 -15.08 -7.16 -8.04
CA ILE A 66 -16.18 -6.61 -7.26
C ILE A 66 -17.16 -7.74 -6.99
N SER A 67 -17.26 -8.14 -5.72
CA SER A 67 -18.09 -9.27 -5.29
C SER A 67 -19.29 -8.79 -4.49
N SER A 68 -20.48 -9.14 -4.96
CA SER A 68 -21.75 -8.87 -4.28
C SER A 68 -22.45 -10.20 -3.97
N PRO A 69 -21.99 -10.95 -2.96
CA PRO A 69 -22.64 -12.19 -2.55
C PRO A 69 -24.06 -11.88 -2.05
N SER A 70 -25.06 -12.47 -2.70
CA SER A 70 -26.48 -12.27 -2.40
C SER A 70 -27.27 -13.54 -2.71
N THR A 71 -28.57 -13.56 -2.41
CA THR A 71 -29.47 -14.64 -2.85
C THR A 71 -29.98 -14.42 -4.28
N GLU A 72 -29.45 -13.43 -5.00
CA GLU A 72 -29.80 -13.18 -6.40
C GLU A 72 -29.24 -14.26 -7.31
N GLN A 73 -29.71 -14.29 -8.57
CA GLN A 73 -29.24 -15.26 -9.54
C GLN A 73 -27.73 -15.14 -9.77
N PRO A 74 -27.01 -16.27 -9.86
CA PRO A 74 -25.58 -16.26 -10.14
C PRO A 74 -25.33 -15.65 -11.52
N ARG A 75 -24.50 -14.61 -11.55
CA ARG A 75 -24.10 -13.92 -12.77
C ARG A 75 -22.70 -13.38 -12.64
N LEU A 76 -21.94 -13.46 -13.73
CA LEU A 76 -20.67 -12.76 -13.89
C LEU A 76 -20.84 -11.75 -15.02
N ASP A 77 -20.61 -10.49 -14.72
CA ASP A 77 -20.45 -9.45 -15.73
C ASP A 77 -18.97 -9.07 -15.78
N ALA A 78 -18.47 -8.74 -16.97
CA ALA A 78 -17.10 -8.26 -17.11
C ALA A 78 -16.98 -7.05 -18.02
N GLU A 79 -15.92 -6.29 -17.80
CA GLU A 79 -15.52 -5.16 -18.62
C GLU A 79 -14.02 -5.28 -18.89
N ILE A 80 -13.63 -5.21 -20.17
CA ILE A 80 -12.23 -5.19 -20.58
C ILE A 80 -11.90 -3.78 -21.04
N ARG A 81 -10.89 -3.15 -20.42
CA ARG A 81 -10.34 -1.85 -20.84
C ARG A 81 -8.95 -2.05 -21.40
N VAL A 82 -8.68 -1.44 -22.55
CA VAL A 82 -7.37 -1.41 -23.20
C VAL A 82 -7.07 -0.04 -23.83
N GLY A 83 -5.78 0.28 -23.98
CA GLY A 83 -5.34 1.57 -24.54
C GLY A 83 -5.53 2.71 -23.55
N GLY A 84 -6.03 3.87 -24.00
CA GLY A 84 -6.18 5.07 -23.16
C GLY A 84 -6.87 4.83 -21.80
N ASP A 85 -7.87 3.92 -21.76
CA ASP A 85 -8.65 3.59 -20.56
C ASP A 85 -7.95 2.60 -19.60
N ALA A 86 -6.81 2.04 -20.00
CA ALA A 86 -6.01 1.10 -19.21
C ALA A 86 -4.52 1.50 -19.13
N GLY A 87 -4.14 2.64 -19.71
CA GLY A 87 -2.76 3.09 -19.79
C GLY A 87 -1.85 2.04 -20.45
N ALA A 88 -0.81 1.62 -19.72
CA ALA A 88 0.13 0.58 -20.15
C ALA A 88 -0.34 -0.85 -19.82
N SER A 89 -1.56 -0.99 -19.29
CA SER A 89 -2.14 -2.25 -18.83
C SER A 89 -3.29 -2.73 -19.70
N GLU A 90 -3.75 -3.94 -19.37
CA GLU A 90 -5.08 -4.44 -19.70
C GLU A 90 -5.83 -4.57 -18.38
N VAL A 91 -6.97 -3.88 -18.27
CA VAL A 91 -7.81 -3.91 -17.07
C VAL A 91 -9.01 -4.81 -17.34
N ILE A 92 -9.27 -5.74 -16.43
CA ILE A 92 -10.42 -6.63 -16.45
C ILE A 92 -11.21 -6.34 -15.18
N VAL A 93 -12.38 -5.73 -15.29
CA VAL A 93 -13.29 -5.53 -14.17
C VAL A 93 -14.28 -6.69 -14.16
N LEU A 94 -14.33 -7.44 -13.07
CA LEU A 94 -15.23 -8.56 -12.83
C LEU A 94 -16.27 -8.16 -11.79
N ARG A 95 -17.55 -8.29 -12.13
CA ARG A 95 -18.67 -8.11 -11.20
C ARG A 95 -19.36 -9.44 -11.01
N ALA A 96 -19.12 -10.05 -9.84
CA ALA A 96 -19.67 -11.35 -9.49
C ALA A 96 -20.88 -11.17 -8.57
N HIS A 97 -22.01 -11.75 -8.95
CA HIS A 97 -23.28 -11.68 -8.25
C HIS A 97 -23.75 -13.06 -7.78
N GLY A 98 -24.48 -13.09 -6.67
CA GLY A 98 -25.07 -14.32 -6.16
C GLY A 98 -24.03 -15.40 -5.86
N GLU A 99 -24.33 -16.65 -6.20
CA GLU A 99 -23.42 -17.78 -5.97
C GLU A 99 -22.09 -17.66 -6.75
N ALA A 100 -22.06 -16.94 -7.87
CA ALA A 100 -20.84 -16.72 -8.66
C ALA A 100 -19.75 -15.96 -7.88
N ALA A 101 -20.13 -15.16 -6.88
CA ALA A 101 -19.21 -14.44 -6.00
C ALA A 101 -18.55 -15.35 -4.94
N THR A 102 -18.97 -16.62 -4.81
CA THR A 102 -18.54 -17.52 -3.72
C THR A 102 -17.09 -18.00 -3.88
N TYR A 103 -16.60 -18.11 -5.12
CA TYR A 103 -15.29 -18.67 -5.43
C TYR A 103 -14.41 -17.68 -6.20
N PRO A 104 -14.04 -16.54 -5.59
CA PRO A 104 -13.32 -15.46 -6.26
C PRO A 104 -11.97 -15.90 -6.84
N GLN A 105 -11.29 -16.83 -6.15
CA GLN A 105 -10.03 -17.42 -6.63
C GLN A 105 -10.19 -18.10 -8.00
N SER A 106 -11.27 -18.85 -8.22
CA SER A 106 -11.50 -19.55 -9.48
C SER A 106 -11.73 -18.59 -10.66
N LEU A 107 -12.43 -17.47 -10.40
CA LEU A 107 -12.65 -16.42 -11.40
C LEU A 107 -11.33 -15.79 -11.85
N VAL A 108 -10.44 -15.52 -10.90
CA VAL A 108 -9.15 -14.87 -11.14
C VAL A 108 -8.15 -15.84 -11.78
N MET A 109 -8.09 -17.10 -11.33
CA MET A 109 -7.10 -18.08 -11.81
C MET A 109 -7.12 -18.26 -13.33
N GLY A 110 -8.29 -18.27 -13.97
CA GLY A 110 -8.39 -18.42 -15.42
C GLY A 110 -7.95 -17.19 -16.23
N LEU A 111 -7.68 -16.06 -15.56
CA LEU A 111 -7.29 -14.79 -16.17
C LEU A 111 -5.86 -14.37 -15.81
N LEU A 112 -5.15 -15.17 -15.02
CA LEU A 112 -3.76 -14.89 -14.66
C LEU A 112 -2.85 -14.95 -15.88
N LEU A 113 -1.77 -14.16 -15.85
CA LEU A 113 -0.67 -14.33 -16.77
C LEU A 113 0.14 -15.58 -16.37
N PRO A 114 0.48 -16.48 -17.33
CA PRO A 114 1.36 -17.61 -17.05
C PRO A 114 2.71 -17.14 -16.49
N ASP A 115 3.18 -17.81 -15.45
CA ASP A 115 4.50 -17.60 -14.82
C ASP A 115 4.79 -16.18 -14.29
N ALA A 116 3.76 -15.32 -14.20
CA ALA A 116 3.88 -13.99 -13.64
C ALA A 116 3.48 -13.99 -12.16
N PRO A 117 4.18 -13.22 -11.29
CA PRO A 117 3.77 -13.07 -9.90
C PRO A 117 2.40 -12.41 -9.80
N VAL A 118 1.66 -12.81 -8.77
CA VAL A 118 0.34 -12.28 -8.44
C VAL A 118 0.44 -11.38 -7.21
N VAL A 119 -0.02 -10.15 -7.35
CA VAL A 119 -0.12 -9.18 -6.26
C VAL A 119 -1.59 -9.01 -5.92
N ALA A 120 -1.98 -9.18 -4.66
CA ALA A 120 -3.32 -8.90 -4.18
C ALA A 120 -3.36 -7.57 -3.44
N TRP A 121 -4.38 -6.76 -3.69
CA TRP A 121 -4.57 -5.48 -3.03
C TRP A 121 -6.03 -5.27 -2.64
N TRP A 122 -6.24 -4.90 -1.38
CA TRP A 122 -7.53 -4.51 -0.82
C TRP A 122 -7.50 -3.02 -0.44
N PRO A 123 -7.97 -2.10 -1.30
CA PRO A 123 -7.96 -0.66 -1.03
C PRO A 123 -8.93 -0.23 0.09
N GLY A 124 -10.01 -1.00 0.25
CA GLY A 124 -11.07 -0.78 1.23
C GLY A 124 -10.99 -1.81 2.36
N LYS A 125 -11.94 -2.74 2.41
CA LYS A 125 -12.04 -3.74 3.49
C LYS A 125 -11.30 -5.03 3.14
N PRO A 126 -10.14 -5.31 3.75
CA PRO A 126 -9.42 -6.55 3.52
C PRO A 126 -10.06 -7.73 4.27
N PRO A 127 -9.74 -8.97 3.87
CA PRO A 127 -10.05 -10.17 4.66
C PRO A 127 -9.37 -10.11 6.03
N LYS A 128 -9.92 -10.85 7.01
CA LYS A 128 -9.36 -10.90 8.38
C LYS A 128 -7.90 -11.32 8.43
N VAL A 129 -7.53 -12.29 7.59
CA VAL A 129 -6.16 -12.77 7.41
C VAL A 129 -5.87 -12.77 5.92
N ALA A 130 -5.06 -11.82 5.46
CA ALA A 130 -4.76 -11.63 4.05
C ALA A 130 -4.23 -12.90 3.39
N SER A 131 -3.26 -13.57 4.01
CA SER A 131 -2.64 -14.79 3.48
C SER A 131 -3.57 -16.00 3.38
N GLN A 132 -4.71 -15.99 4.09
CA GLN A 132 -5.66 -17.12 4.10
C GLN A 132 -6.90 -16.86 3.23
N SER A 133 -7.07 -15.65 2.70
CA SER A 133 -8.17 -15.37 1.78
C SER A 133 -7.99 -16.11 0.45
N PRO A 134 -9.08 -16.38 -0.30
CA PRO A 134 -8.96 -17.08 -1.58
C PRO A 134 -8.00 -16.40 -2.57
N ILE A 135 -8.02 -15.06 -2.64
CA ILE A 135 -7.10 -14.28 -3.47
C ILE A 135 -5.69 -14.24 -2.85
N GLY A 136 -5.58 -14.11 -1.52
CA GLY A 136 -4.28 -14.06 -0.86
C GLY A 136 -3.48 -15.35 -0.95
N LYS A 137 -4.14 -16.51 -1.01
CA LYS A 137 -3.49 -17.82 -1.17
C LYS A 137 -2.74 -17.97 -2.50
N ILE A 138 -3.18 -17.28 -3.55
CA ILE A 138 -2.52 -17.30 -4.87
C ILE A 138 -1.54 -16.13 -5.04
N ALA A 139 -1.56 -15.15 -4.15
CA ALA A 139 -0.73 -13.94 -4.24
C ALA A 139 0.58 -14.09 -3.48
N THR A 140 1.68 -13.68 -4.10
CA THR A 140 3.01 -13.64 -3.46
C THR A 140 3.19 -12.36 -2.63
N ARG A 141 2.55 -11.26 -3.05
CA ARG A 141 2.50 -9.98 -2.34
C ARG A 141 1.04 -9.63 -2.03
N ARG A 142 0.76 -9.20 -0.79
CA ARG A 142 -0.59 -8.91 -0.28
C ARG A 142 -0.59 -7.55 0.41
N ILE A 143 -1.35 -6.61 -0.13
CA ILE A 143 -1.30 -5.20 0.24
C ILE A 143 -2.62 -4.81 0.89
N THR A 144 -2.56 -4.29 2.11
CA THR A 144 -3.69 -3.65 2.82
C THR A 144 -3.47 -2.15 2.97
N ASP A 145 -4.50 -1.41 3.38
CA ASP A 145 -4.36 0.00 3.78
C ASP A 145 -5.03 0.27 5.12
N ALA A 146 -4.23 0.24 6.20
CA ALA A 146 -4.70 0.53 7.55
C ALA A 146 -5.30 1.94 7.68
N ALA A 147 -4.87 2.91 6.87
CA ALA A 147 -5.35 4.28 6.95
C ALA A 147 -6.80 4.44 6.45
N ASN A 148 -7.31 3.47 5.69
CA ASN A 148 -8.69 3.44 5.18
C ASN A 148 -9.63 2.59 6.06
N GLN A 149 -9.18 2.12 7.22
CA GLN A 149 -10.01 1.34 8.13
C GLN A 149 -10.69 2.23 9.17
N ASP A 150 -11.85 1.78 9.67
CA ASP A 150 -12.63 2.51 10.69
C ASP A 150 -11.82 2.74 11.98
N ASP A 151 -11.01 1.76 12.38
CA ASP A 151 -10.06 1.85 13.49
C ASP A 151 -8.66 1.41 13.01
N PRO A 152 -7.85 2.36 12.51
CA PRO A 152 -6.54 2.05 11.93
C PRO A 152 -5.59 1.37 12.91
N ILE A 153 -5.67 1.72 14.20
CA ILE A 153 -4.75 1.23 15.21
C ILE A 153 -5.07 -0.21 15.57
N LYS A 154 -6.36 -0.49 15.82
CA LYS A 154 -6.82 -1.86 16.06
C LYS A 154 -6.58 -2.74 14.85
N PHE A 155 -6.71 -2.19 13.65
CA PHE A 155 -6.38 -2.93 12.44
C PHE A 155 -4.89 -3.30 12.37
N LEU A 156 -3.96 -2.42 12.77
CA LEU A 156 -2.54 -2.78 12.88
C LEU A 156 -2.28 -3.89 13.92
N GLU A 157 -3.03 -3.93 15.03
CA GLU A 157 -2.96 -5.06 15.98
C GLU A 157 -3.42 -6.38 15.34
N GLN A 158 -4.50 -6.34 14.56
CA GLN A 158 -4.97 -7.50 13.81
C GLN A 158 -3.91 -7.98 12.81
N LEU A 159 -3.32 -7.07 12.03
CA LEU A 159 -2.22 -7.40 11.13
C LEU A 159 -1.02 -7.99 11.88
N SER A 160 -0.69 -7.45 13.06
CA SER A 160 0.37 -7.97 13.93
C SER A 160 0.16 -9.45 14.26
N SER A 161 -1.07 -9.81 14.63
CA SER A 161 -1.42 -11.18 15.04
C SER A 161 -1.53 -12.18 13.87
N SER A 162 -1.65 -11.69 12.63
CA SER A 162 -1.97 -12.51 11.45
C SER A 162 -0.92 -12.42 10.33
N TYR A 163 0.17 -11.69 10.57
CA TYR A 163 1.22 -11.44 9.60
C TYR A 163 1.78 -12.74 9.00
N SER A 164 1.92 -12.73 7.68
CA SER A 164 2.63 -13.76 6.91
C SER A 164 3.63 -13.11 5.94
N PRO A 165 4.79 -13.73 5.65
CA PRO A 165 5.73 -13.21 4.66
C PRO A 165 5.05 -12.94 3.31
N GLY A 166 5.23 -11.73 2.80
CA GLY A 166 4.55 -11.23 1.59
C GLY A 166 3.40 -10.26 1.90
N ASP A 167 2.96 -10.16 3.16
CA ASP A 167 2.03 -9.11 3.59
C ASP A 167 2.76 -7.76 3.67
N SER A 168 2.07 -6.70 3.29
CA SER A 168 2.50 -5.29 3.38
C SER A 168 1.29 -4.41 3.68
N ASP A 169 1.55 -3.21 4.19
CA ASP A 169 0.52 -2.20 4.40
C ASP A 169 0.97 -0.85 3.85
N PHE A 170 0.06 -0.16 3.19
CA PHE A 170 0.27 1.15 2.60
C PHE A 170 0.65 2.25 3.60
N SER A 171 0.31 2.09 4.87
CA SER A 171 0.80 2.96 5.96
C SER A 171 2.29 2.81 6.20
N TRP A 172 2.85 1.61 6.00
CA TRP A 172 4.30 1.40 6.04
C TRP A 172 4.98 2.01 4.81
N THR A 173 4.38 1.83 3.63
CA THR A 173 4.90 2.37 2.37
C THR A 173 4.94 3.90 2.36
N ARG A 174 3.98 4.56 3.01
CA ARG A 174 3.99 6.02 3.22
C ARG A 174 5.21 6.51 4.02
N LEU A 175 5.85 5.64 4.79
CA LEU A 175 7.07 5.96 5.53
C LEU A 175 8.35 5.82 4.71
N THR A 176 8.32 5.31 3.47
CA THR A 176 9.55 5.04 2.71
C THR A 176 10.45 6.27 2.58
N LEU A 177 9.90 7.44 2.25
CA LEU A 177 10.70 8.66 2.15
C LEU A 177 11.25 9.11 3.51
N TRP A 178 10.42 9.07 4.56
CA TRP A 178 10.85 9.38 5.94
C TRP A 178 11.99 8.46 6.40
N ARG A 179 11.84 7.15 6.22
CA ARG A 179 12.86 6.14 6.55
C ARG A 179 14.16 6.38 5.79
N GLY A 180 14.08 6.74 4.50
CA GLY A 180 15.24 7.12 3.70
C GLY A 180 15.96 8.35 4.25
N GLN A 181 15.23 9.40 4.63
CA GLN A 181 15.82 10.61 5.23
C GLN A 181 16.49 10.32 6.57
N PHE A 182 15.86 9.52 7.43
CA PHE A 182 16.46 9.15 8.71
C PHE A 182 17.74 8.34 8.53
N ALA A 183 17.76 7.39 7.59
CA ALA A 183 18.97 6.65 7.28
C ALA A 183 20.09 7.59 6.82
N ALA A 184 19.80 8.51 5.89
CA ALA A 184 20.80 9.45 5.37
C ALA A 184 21.31 10.46 6.42
N LEU A 185 20.46 10.91 7.34
CA LEU A 185 20.83 11.88 8.38
C LEU A 185 21.58 11.22 9.54
N LEU A 186 21.17 10.02 9.95
CA LEU A 186 21.81 9.34 11.06
C LEU A 186 23.20 8.79 10.68
N ASP A 187 23.46 8.56 9.39
CA ASP A 187 24.76 8.17 8.84
C ASP A 187 25.76 9.34 8.72
N GLN A 188 25.41 10.53 9.20
CA GLN A 188 26.32 11.68 9.27
C GLN A 188 26.93 11.84 10.66
N ALA A 189 28.13 12.43 10.69
CA ALA A 189 28.80 12.87 11.91
C ALA A 189 27.83 13.70 12.81
N PRO A 190 27.93 13.61 14.14
CA PRO A 190 29.04 13.02 14.92
C PRO A 190 28.98 11.49 15.13
N HIS A 191 28.04 10.75 14.50
CA HIS A 191 27.83 9.31 14.72
C HIS A 191 27.63 8.87 16.18
N SER A 192 27.51 9.83 17.11
CA SER A 192 27.16 9.56 18.51
C SER A 192 25.79 8.88 18.57
N PRO A 193 25.58 7.96 19.51
CA PRO A 193 24.28 7.30 19.67
C PRO A 193 23.13 8.31 19.82
N VAL A 194 21.95 7.93 19.31
CA VAL A 194 20.72 8.68 19.56
C VAL A 194 20.31 8.45 21.01
N GLY A 195 20.18 9.52 21.78
CA GLY A 195 19.78 9.49 23.19
C GLY A 195 18.27 9.51 23.39
N SER A 196 17.52 10.14 22.49
CA SER A 196 16.05 10.07 22.44
C SER A 196 15.51 10.50 21.08
N VAL A 197 14.26 10.12 20.81
CA VAL A 197 13.51 10.59 19.64
C VAL A 197 12.15 11.15 20.09
N ALA A 198 11.83 12.35 19.65
CA ALA A 198 10.51 12.96 19.79
C ALA A 198 9.82 13.01 18.44
N ILE A 199 8.56 12.55 18.38
CA ILE A 199 7.73 12.55 17.17
C ILE A 199 6.50 13.39 17.47
N ILE A 200 6.14 14.29 16.55
CA ILE A 200 4.85 14.98 16.58
C ILE A 200 4.03 14.51 15.38
N GLY A 201 2.82 14.07 15.64
CA GLY A 201 1.89 13.60 14.61
C GLY A 201 0.60 13.06 15.21
N ASP A 202 -0.34 12.70 14.35
CA ASP A 202 -1.62 12.12 14.77
C ASP A 202 -1.43 10.70 15.34
N ALA A 203 -1.78 10.51 16.61
CA ALA A 203 -1.68 9.23 17.31
C ALA A 203 -2.61 8.14 16.73
N ASN A 204 -3.67 8.54 16.03
CA ASN A 204 -4.59 7.64 15.33
C ASN A 204 -4.12 7.34 13.90
N ASN A 205 -3.08 8.02 13.39
CA ASN A 205 -2.53 7.71 12.09
C ASN A 205 -1.66 6.44 12.16
N PRO A 206 -1.95 5.40 11.34
CA PRO A 206 -1.21 4.14 11.38
C PRO A 206 0.25 4.28 10.93
N SER A 207 0.57 5.23 10.05
CA SER A 207 1.96 5.51 9.66
C SER A 207 2.76 6.07 10.84
N VAL A 208 2.16 6.95 11.67
CA VAL A 208 2.80 7.45 12.89
C VAL A 208 3.03 6.30 13.88
N ALA A 209 2.04 5.44 14.09
CA ALA A 209 2.16 4.29 14.97
C ALA A 209 3.25 3.30 14.52
N LEU A 210 3.32 2.98 13.22
CA LEU A 210 4.37 2.15 12.65
C LEU A 210 5.75 2.80 12.74
N LEU A 211 5.83 4.12 12.59
CA LEU A 211 7.09 4.86 12.74
C LEU A 211 7.62 4.77 14.18
N VAL A 212 6.77 5.00 15.19
CA VAL A 212 7.12 4.85 16.60
C VAL A 212 7.62 3.43 16.87
N SER A 213 6.88 2.42 16.40
CA SER A 213 7.25 1.01 16.58
C SER A 213 8.59 0.67 15.92
N TRP A 214 8.79 1.11 14.69
CA TRP A 214 10.04 0.88 13.97
C TRP A 214 11.25 1.54 14.63
N LEU A 215 11.14 2.82 15.01
CA LEU A 215 12.24 3.51 15.68
C LEU A 215 12.54 2.90 17.05
N SER A 216 11.52 2.50 17.80
CA SER A 216 11.70 1.84 19.11
C SER A 216 12.38 0.47 18.99
N GLN A 217 12.17 -0.25 17.87
CA GLN A 217 12.84 -1.52 17.60
C GLN A 217 14.26 -1.35 17.05
N ARG A 218 14.54 -0.22 16.38
CA ARG A 218 15.84 0.04 15.74
C ARG A 218 16.81 0.80 16.63
N LEU A 219 16.30 1.60 17.56
CA LEU A 219 17.09 2.44 18.45
C LEU A 219 16.94 1.95 19.89
N THR A 220 18.04 1.91 20.64
CA THR A 220 18.07 1.54 22.05
C THR A 220 17.81 2.74 22.97
N CYS A 221 16.90 3.64 22.56
CA CYS A 221 16.60 4.88 23.26
C CYS A 221 15.08 5.12 23.36
N PRO A 222 14.62 5.99 24.28
CA PRO A 222 13.22 6.37 24.34
C PRO A 222 12.76 7.03 23.03
N VAL A 223 11.58 6.60 22.54
CA VAL A 223 10.86 7.21 21.42
C VAL A 223 9.51 7.67 21.94
N THR A 224 9.25 8.97 21.91
CA THR A 224 8.04 9.58 22.46
C THR A 224 7.19 10.18 21.35
N LEU A 225 5.87 10.00 21.46
CA LEU A 225 4.89 10.72 20.65
C LEU A 225 4.38 11.91 21.47
N GLU A 226 4.75 13.11 21.04
CA GLU A 226 4.39 14.36 21.68
C GLU A 226 3.15 14.98 21.05
N HIS A 227 2.34 15.66 21.86
CA HIS A 227 1.22 16.48 21.40
C HIS A 227 1.62 17.95 21.35
N ARG A 228 1.24 18.66 20.30
CA ARG A 228 1.44 20.11 20.18
C ARG A 228 0.13 20.80 19.83
N GLU A 229 -0.14 21.96 20.41
CA GLU A 229 -1.39 22.68 20.13
C GLU A 229 -1.44 23.20 18.68
N ASP A 230 -0.29 23.50 18.08
CA ASP A 230 -0.15 23.90 16.68
C ASP A 230 -0.21 22.72 15.69
N SER A 231 -0.18 21.47 16.18
CA SER A 231 -0.43 20.28 15.37
C SER A 231 -1.91 19.95 15.22
N LYS A 232 -2.82 20.81 15.72
CA LYS A 232 -4.26 20.69 15.50
C LYS A 232 -4.56 20.70 14.00
N GLY A 233 -5.05 19.57 13.48
CA GLY A 233 -5.37 19.36 12.07
C GLY A 233 -4.32 18.59 11.28
N VAL A 234 -3.15 18.28 11.86
CA VAL A 234 -2.15 17.43 11.20
C VAL A 234 -2.61 15.98 11.26
N ARG A 235 -3.06 15.43 10.12
CA ARG A 235 -3.55 14.03 10.01
C ARG A 235 -2.43 13.00 9.75
N ALA A 236 -1.17 13.37 9.95
CA ALA A 236 0.00 12.55 9.59
C ALA A 236 1.23 12.90 10.47
N ILE A 237 2.43 12.48 10.05
CA ILE A 237 3.70 12.90 10.68
C ILE A 237 3.91 14.40 10.39
N TYR A 238 4.07 15.18 11.47
CA TYR A 238 4.40 16.60 11.43
C TYR A 238 5.92 16.80 11.53
N SER A 239 6.54 16.26 12.59
CA SER A 239 7.98 16.38 12.80
C SER A 239 8.55 15.17 13.52
N VAL A 240 9.86 14.98 13.32
CA VAL A 240 10.66 13.99 14.04
C VAL A 240 11.98 14.64 14.43
N ARG A 241 12.31 14.57 15.72
CA ARG A 241 13.52 15.13 16.30
C ARG A 241 14.34 14.03 16.96
N PHE A 242 15.57 13.86 16.50
CA PHE A 242 16.58 13.01 17.13
C PHE A 242 17.47 13.88 18.01
N VAL A 243 17.65 13.47 19.26
CA VAL A 243 18.57 14.12 20.21
C VAL A 243 19.79 13.22 20.38
N ARG A 244 20.96 13.82 20.21
CA ARG A 244 22.29 13.23 20.42
C ARG A 244 23.02 14.03 21.49
N GLU A 245 24.14 13.52 21.97
CA GLU A 245 25.02 14.28 22.86
C GLU A 245 25.51 15.55 22.14
N GLY A 246 25.15 16.73 22.66
CA GLY A 246 25.57 18.02 22.13
C GLY A 246 24.98 18.43 20.77
N ALA A 247 24.07 17.65 20.19
CA ALA A 247 23.48 17.93 18.87
C ALA A 247 22.04 17.41 18.74
N SER A 248 21.26 18.04 17.87
CA SER A 248 19.95 17.56 17.47
C SER A 248 19.76 17.63 15.97
N ILE A 249 18.91 16.75 15.46
CA ILE A 249 18.44 16.73 14.08
C ILE A 249 16.93 16.76 14.13
N GLU A 250 16.32 17.74 13.50
CA GLU A 250 14.87 17.85 13.41
C GLU A 250 14.43 17.94 11.96
N ILE A 251 13.42 17.18 11.59
CA ILE A 251 12.73 17.28 10.31
C ILE A 251 11.31 17.76 10.59
N VAL A 252 10.90 18.87 10.00
CA VAL A 252 9.53 19.40 10.10
C VAL A 252 8.92 19.50 8.71
N ARG A 253 7.77 18.86 8.52
CA ARG A 253 6.98 18.98 7.30
C ARG A 253 5.80 19.94 7.53
N ASN A 254 6.06 21.23 7.33
CA ASN A 254 5.07 22.31 7.47
C ASN A 254 4.22 22.53 6.21
N GLN A 255 4.67 22.02 5.06
CA GLN A 255 3.97 22.06 3.78
C GLN A 255 3.80 20.64 3.24
N THR A 256 2.82 20.44 2.35
CA THR A 256 2.47 19.10 1.84
C THR A 256 3.65 18.36 1.21
N ASN A 257 4.55 19.09 0.52
CA ASN A 257 5.60 18.49 -0.31
C ASN A 257 7.04 18.80 0.10
N ILE A 258 7.23 19.67 1.08
CA ILE A 258 8.56 20.15 1.49
C ILE A 258 8.69 19.97 2.99
N ALA A 259 9.84 19.45 3.40
CA ALA A 259 10.25 19.42 4.79
C ALA A 259 11.53 20.23 4.99
N VAL A 260 11.67 20.81 6.18
CA VAL A 260 12.87 21.52 6.62
C VAL A 260 13.63 20.62 7.56
N ILE A 261 14.91 20.37 7.26
CA ILE A 261 15.87 19.78 8.19
C ILE A 261 16.61 20.89 8.92
N SER A 262 16.65 20.80 10.24
CA SER A 262 17.49 21.64 11.11
C SER A 262 18.48 20.76 11.85
N GLN A 263 19.78 21.08 11.77
CA GLN A 263 20.86 20.38 12.46
C GLN A 263 21.69 21.38 13.25
N SER A 264 22.14 21.00 14.45
CA SER A 264 23.01 21.85 15.26
C SER A 264 24.27 22.26 14.48
N GLY A 265 24.55 23.57 14.40
CA GLY A 265 25.73 24.11 13.71
C GLY A 265 25.63 24.15 12.18
N GLN A 266 24.47 23.81 11.58
CA GLN A 266 24.23 23.95 10.14
C GLN A 266 23.02 24.84 9.87
N PRO A 267 22.99 25.59 8.75
CA PRO A 267 21.79 26.28 8.33
C PRO A 267 20.68 25.27 7.98
N PRO A 268 19.40 25.61 8.23
CA PRO A 268 18.28 24.76 7.82
C PRO A 268 18.27 24.53 6.31
N LYS A 269 17.86 23.32 5.90
CA LYS A 269 17.79 22.92 4.49
C LYS A 269 16.41 22.40 4.17
N GLU A 270 15.88 22.82 3.03
CA GLU A 270 14.64 22.26 2.49
C GLU A 270 14.94 20.98 1.70
N LEU A 271 14.01 20.03 1.76
CA LEU A 271 14.02 18.83 0.94
C LEU A 271 12.62 18.46 0.48
N SER A 272 12.55 17.70 -0.61
CA SER A 272 11.29 17.16 -1.11
C SER A 272 10.85 15.97 -0.26
N LEU A 273 9.74 16.13 0.46
CA LEU A 273 9.12 15.09 1.29
C LEU A 273 7.60 15.04 1.07
N PRO A 274 7.15 14.71 -0.16
CA PRO A 274 5.74 14.66 -0.52
C PRO A 274 4.92 13.68 0.32
N VAL A 275 3.69 14.09 0.62
CA VAL A 275 2.64 13.13 0.99
C VAL A 275 2.47 12.14 -0.16
N ARG A 276 2.54 10.85 0.17
CA ARG A 276 2.48 9.77 -0.82
C ARG A 276 1.03 9.51 -1.19
N SER A 277 0.73 9.61 -2.49
CA SER A 277 -0.58 9.24 -3.05
C SER A 277 -0.77 7.72 -3.08
N LEU A 278 -1.97 7.26 -3.45
CA LEU A 278 -2.25 5.83 -3.62
C LEU A 278 -1.38 5.21 -4.72
N ARG A 279 -1.26 5.90 -5.86
CA ARG A 279 -0.36 5.54 -6.96
C ARG A 279 1.08 5.38 -6.45
N ASP A 280 1.58 6.37 -5.71
CA ASP A 280 2.96 6.35 -5.22
C ASP A 280 3.24 5.14 -4.32
N CYS A 281 2.27 4.77 -3.49
CA CYS A 281 2.42 3.61 -2.60
C CYS A 281 2.34 2.31 -3.40
N LEU A 282 1.38 2.19 -4.32
CA LEU A 282 1.26 1.01 -5.16
C LEU A 282 2.51 0.81 -6.02
N ALA A 283 3.00 1.85 -6.70
CA ALA A 283 4.23 1.77 -7.49
C ALA A 283 5.44 1.35 -6.65
N GLU A 284 5.59 1.88 -5.42
CA GLU A 284 6.66 1.47 -4.51
C GLU A 284 6.56 -0.01 -4.10
N ASP A 285 5.37 -0.49 -3.75
CA ASP A 285 5.16 -1.90 -3.39
C ASP A 285 5.33 -2.86 -4.58
N LEU A 286 5.05 -2.43 -5.81
CA LEU A 286 5.26 -3.23 -7.02
C LEU A 286 6.73 -3.31 -7.45
N ARG A 287 7.60 -2.44 -6.94
CA ARG A 287 9.05 -2.44 -7.26
C ARG A 287 9.79 -3.64 -6.68
N ARG A 288 9.31 -4.19 -5.55
CA ARG A 288 9.91 -5.37 -4.92
C ARG A 288 8.83 -6.29 -4.37
N LEU A 289 8.70 -7.45 -4.99
CA LEU A 289 7.63 -8.42 -4.67
C LEU A 289 8.03 -9.43 -3.57
N ASP A 290 9.31 -9.52 -3.23
CA ASP A 290 9.76 -10.32 -2.08
C ASP A 290 9.19 -9.78 -0.76
N PRO A 291 9.10 -10.60 0.29
CA PRO A 291 8.70 -10.14 1.62
C PRO A 291 9.55 -8.94 2.10
N ASP A 292 8.88 -7.88 2.56
CA ASP A 292 9.57 -6.79 3.27
C ASP A 292 9.89 -7.24 4.70
N VAL A 293 11.14 -7.65 4.91
CA VAL A 293 11.66 -8.12 6.21
C VAL A 293 11.61 -7.01 7.28
N ALA A 294 11.76 -5.74 6.89
CA ALA A 294 11.69 -4.63 7.84
C ALA A 294 10.25 -4.43 8.31
N TYR A 295 9.29 -4.42 7.39
CA TYR A 295 7.87 -4.39 7.73
C TYR A 295 7.50 -5.57 8.63
N GLY A 296 7.88 -6.80 8.25
CA GLY A 296 7.56 -8.01 9.01
C GLY A 296 8.02 -7.94 10.47
N LYS A 297 9.24 -7.46 10.71
CA LYS A 297 9.74 -7.24 12.09
C LYS A 297 8.91 -6.21 12.85
N VAL A 298 8.61 -5.08 12.21
CA VAL A 298 7.85 -3.99 12.82
C VAL A 298 6.44 -4.44 13.18
N ILE A 299 5.72 -5.01 12.22
CA ILE A 299 4.31 -5.39 12.40
C ILE A 299 4.17 -6.56 13.37
N SER A 300 5.02 -7.59 13.32
CA SER A 300 4.96 -8.70 14.29
C SER A 300 5.32 -8.28 15.71
N GLY A 301 6.09 -7.20 15.88
CA GLY A 301 6.42 -6.61 17.18
C GLY A 301 5.50 -5.47 17.61
N PHE A 302 4.45 -5.17 16.84
CA PHE A 302 3.61 -4.01 17.06
C PHE A 302 2.78 -4.14 18.35
N LYS A 303 2.81 -3.09 19.18
CA LYS A 303 2.00 -2.97 20.39
C LYS A 303 1.46 -1.54 20.51
N PRO A 304 0.17 -1.33 20.83
CA PRO A 304 -0.39 0.02 20.96
C PRO A 304 0.14 0.79 22.17
N GLU A 305 0.51 0.11 23.25
CA GLU A 305 0.79 0.73 24.55
C GLU A 305 2.13 1.48 24.64
N SER A 306 3.06 1.27 23.71
CA SER A 306 4.36 1.95 23.66
C SER A 306 4.30 3.44 23.30
N ARG A 307 3.11 4.07 23.36
CA ARG A 307 2.83 5.39 22.76
C ARG A 307 2.88 6.57 23.71
N VAL A 308 2.87 6.36 25.02
CA VAL A 308 2.73 7.47 25.99
C VAL A 308 3.81 7.37 27.05
N ALA A 309 4.80 8.27 26.98
CA ALA A 309 5.47 8.69 28.20
C ALA A 309 4.45 9.48 29.02
N LYS A 310 4.17 9.00 30.24
CA LYS A 310 3.44 9.78 31.25
C LYS A 310 4.23 11.02 31.63
#